data_AF-A0A084Y3R6-F1
#
_entry.id   AF-A0A084Y3R6-F1
#
_cell.length_a   1.000
_cell.length_b   1.000
_cell.length_c   1.000
_cell.angle_alpha   90.00
_cell.angle_beta   90.00
_cell.angle_gamma   90.00
#
_symmetry.space_group_name_H-M   'P 1'
#
loop_
_entity.id
_entity.type
_entity.pdbx_description
1 polymer ?
#
loop_
_entity_poly.entity_id
_entity_poly.type
_entity_poly.pdbx_seq_one_letter_code
_entity_poly.pdbx_strand_id
1 'polypeptide(L)'
;MAKGDDWIGQGANLLLFGPPEVGKSHLVCAIGNGLIDRGYRVCFTRTSDLVQRLQVARREMRLAAEIARLDRFDLLILDDLSYVRRDQAETSVLFELIAERYERKSLALTANQPFSGWAGQDN
;
A
#
# COMPACT_ATOMS: atom_id res chain seq x y z
N MET A 1 -25.78 -1.89 13.61
CA MET A 1 -24.81 -0.83 13.31
C MET A 1 -23.76 -1.44 12.38
N ALA A 2 -23.68 -1.00 11.13
CA ALA A 2 -22.56 -1.37 10.26
C ALA A 2 -21.28 -0.85 10.94
N LYS A 3 -20.32 -1.73 11.22
CA LYS A 3 -19.08 -1.29 11.84
C LYS A 3 -18.22 -0.66 10.72
N GLY A 4 -17.58 0.47 11.00
CA GLY A 4 -16.81 1.22 9.99
C GLY A 4 -15.56 0.49 9.45
N ASP A 5 -15.32 -0.76 9.87
CA ASP A 5 -14.21 -1.64 9.51
C ASP A 5 -14.62 -2.80 8.59
N ASP A 6 -15.89 -2.94 8.22
CA ASP A 6 -16.41 -4.03 7.36
C ASP A 6 -15.65 -4.16 6.03
N TRP A 7 -15.09 -3.05 5.52
CA TRP A 7 -14.27 -2.98 4.30
C TRP A 7 -12.96 -3.78 4.39
N ILE A 8 -12.39 -3.95 5.60
CA ILE A 8 -11.20 -4.79 5.81
C ILE A 8 -11.53 -6.26 5.55
N GLY A 9 -12.70 -6.72 6.02
CA GLY A 9 -13.16 -8.09 5.80
C GLY A 9 -13.48 -8.40 4.33
N GLN A 10 -13.75 -7.37 3.54
CA GLN A 10 -14.00 -7.47 2.10
C GLN A 10 -12.73 -7.34 1.25
N GLY A 11 -11.56 -7.09 1.87
CA GLY A 11 -10.32 -6.84 1.16
C GLY A 11 -10.36 -5.55 0.33
N ALA A 12 -11.22 -4.59 0.67
CA ALA A 12 -11.32 -3.32 -0.06
C ALA A 12 -10.08 -2.45 0.21
N ASN A 13 -9.69 -1.66 -0.78
CA ASN A 13 -8.52 -0.79 -0.70
C ASN A 13 -8.92 0.68 -0.50
N LEU A 14 -8.09 1.42 0.23
CA LEU A 14 -8.25 2.83 0.49
C LEU A 14 -7.20 3.63 -0.30
N LEU A 15 -7.62 4.66 -1.03
CA LEU A 15 -6.75 5.48 -1.86
C LEU A 15 -6.93 6.97 -1.49
N LEU A 16 -5.86 7.61 -1.02
CA LEU A 16 -5.87 9.03 -0.64
C LEU A 16 -5.03 9.84 -1.64
N PHE A 17 -5.68 10.75 -2.35
CA PHE A 17 -5.03 11.68 -3.28
C PHE A 17 -5.16 13.11 -2.81
N GLY A 18 -4.13 13.90 -3.06
CA GLY A 18 -4.15 15.34 -2.83
C GLY A 18 -2.75 15.92 -2.76
N PRO A 19 -2.60 17.25 -2.85
CA PRO A 19 -1.30 17.92 -2.79
C PRO A 19 -0.48 17.50 -1.56
N PRO A 20 0.85 17.69 -1.57
CA PRO A 20 1.66 17.55 -0.36
C PRO A 20 1.08 18.33 0.82
N GLU A 21 1.36 17.88 2.04
CA GLU A 21 1.04 18.59 3.30
C GLU A 21 -0.46 18.75 3.66
N VAL A 22 -1.39 18.18 2.89
CA VAL A 22 -2.84 18.20 3.21
C VAL A 22 -3.28 17.17 4.26
N GLY A 23 -2.34 16.52 4.95
CA GLY A 23 -2.65 15.58 6.04
C GLY A 23 -3.00 14.14 5.62
N LYS A 24 -2.71 13.72 4.37
CA LYS A 24 -2.99 12.35 3.89
C LYS A 24 -2.38 11.26 4.79
N SER A 25 -1.10 11.40 5.12
CA SER A 25 -0.37 10.48 5.99
C SER A 25 -0.96 10.48 7.40
N HIS A 26 -1.39 11.64 7.91
CA HIS A 26 -2.04 11.74 9.21
C HIS A 26 -3.38 10.98 9.22
N LEU A 27 -4.20 11.18 8.19
CA LEU A 27 -5.51 10.53 8.08
C LEU A 27 -5.38 9.00 7.99
N VAL A 28 -4.47 8.49 7.16
CA VAL A 28 -4.29 7.04 7.03
C VAL A 28 -3.73 6.41 8.31
N CYS A 29 -2.85 7.11 9.04
CA CYS A 29 -2.38 6.67 10.36
C CYS A 29 -3.51 6.68 11.40
N ALA A 30 -4.38 7.68 11.40
CA ALA A 30 -5.54 7.73 12.30
C ALA A 30 -6.50 6.56 12.05
N ILE A 31 -6.76 6.22 10.78
CA ILE A 31 -7.54 5.04 10.38
C ILE A 31 -6.83 3.76 10.87
N GLY A 32 -5.52 3.64 10.62
CA GLY A 32 -4.71 2.51 11.07
C GLY A 32 -4.77 2.30 12.58
N ASN A 33 -4.62 3.37 13.37
CA ASN A 33 -4.73 3.32 14.82
C ASN A 33 -6.11 2.86 15.27
N GLY A 34 -7.19 3.39 14.68
CA GLY A 34 -8.55 2.94 15.00
C GLY A 34 -8.80 1.46 14.67
N LEU A 35 -8.11 0.89 13.68
CA LEU A 35 -8.16 -0.53 13.37
C LEU A 35 -7.32 -1.37 14.35
N ILE A 36 -6.16 -0.87 14.77
CA ILE A 36 -5.35 -1.51 15.82
C ILE A 36 -6.15 -1.62 17.11
N ASP A 37 -6.87 -0.58 17.51
CA ASP A 37 -7.75 -0.58 18.69
C ASP A 37 -8.86 -1.64 18.62
N ARG A 38 -9.20 -2.10 17.41
CA ARG A 38 -10.19 -3.15 17.13
C ARG A 38 -9.57 -4.54 16.97
N GLY A 39 -8.26 -4.67 17.14
CA GLY A 39 -7.52 -5.94 17.08
C GLY A 39 -6.97 -6.31 15.71
N TYR A 40 -7.06 -5.44 14.71
CA TYR A 40 -6.48 -5.69 13.38
C TYR A 40 -4.97 -5.48 13.38
N ARG A 41 -4.29 -6.28 12.56
CA ARG A 41 -2.84 -6.15 12.35
C ARG A 41 -2.59 -5.15 11.24
N VAL A 42 -2.08 -3.97 11.59
CA VAL A 42 -1.77 -2.90 10.64
C VAL A 42 -0.26 -2.74 10.52
N CYS A 43 0.24 -2.57 9.30
CA CYS A 43 1.64 -2.22 9.03
C CYS A 43 1.70 -0.93 8.22
N PHE A 44 2.49 0.04 8.67
CA PHE A 44 2.78 1.27 7.97
C PHE A 44 4.21 1.24 7.43
N THR A 45 4.41 1.69 6.19
CA THR A 45 5.73 1.88 5.60
C THR A 45 5.68 2.98 4.54
N ARG A 46 6.80 3.67 4.35
CA ARG A 46 7.00 4.43 3.11
C ARG A 46 7.03 3.45 1.95
N THR A 47 6.44 3.84 0.83
CA THR A 47 6.41 3.00 -0.37
C THR A 47 7.82 2.73 -0.88
N SER A 48 8.70 3.74 -0.89
CA SER A 48 10.11 3.60 -1.30
C SER A 48 10.85 2.50 -0.54
N ASP A 49 10.70 2.49 0.79
CA ASP A 49 11.43 1.59 1.68
C ASP A 49 10.96 0.14 1.47
N LEU A 50 9.65 -0.03 1.25
CA LEU A 50 9.08 -1.33 0.94
C LEU A 50 9.56 -1.85 -0.41
N VAL A 51 9.53 -1.01 -1.45
CA VAL A 51 10.00 -1.38 -2.79
C VAL A 51 11.46 -1.79 -2.72
N GLN A 52 12.32 -1.01 -2.07
CA GLN A 52 13.74 -1.35 -1.89
C GLN A 52 13.91 -2.71 -1.18
N ARG A 53 13.14 -2.95 -0.10
CA ARG A 53 13.16 -4.23 0.62
C ARG A 53 12.73 -5.41 -0.26
N LEU A 54 11.68 -5.23 -1.07
CA LEU A 54 11.19 -6.28 -1.97
C LEU A 54 12.18 -6.53 -3.13
N GLN A 55 12.86 -5.49 -3.63
CA GLN A 55 13.92 -5.65 -4.62
C GLN A 55 15.10 -6.46 -4.09
N VAL A 56 15.56 -6.15 -2.86
CA VAL A 56 16.58 -6.94 -2.18
C VAL A 56 16.13 -8.40 -2.04
N ALA A 57 14.91 -8.61 -1.56
CA ALA A 57 14.34 -9.94 -1.41
C ALA A 57 14.25 -10.71 -2.73
N ARG A 58 13.95 -10.03 -3.85
CA ARG A 58 13.95 -10.64 -5.18
C ARG A 58 15.34 -11.11 -5.60
N ARG A 59 16.36 -10.27 -5.43
CA ARG A 59 17.76 -10.63 -5.75
C ARG A 59 18.26 -11.80 -4.91
N GLU A 60 17.75 -11.93 -3.69
CA GLU A 60 18.08 -13.00 -2.76
C GLU A 60 17.14 -14.22 -2.87
N MET A 61 16.30 -14.31 -3.91
CA MET A 61 15.34 -15.40 -4.14
C MET A 61 14.37 -15.65 -2.97
N ARG A 62 14.06 -14.62 -2.19
CA ARG A 62 13.20 -14.66 -1.00
C ARG A 62 11.98 -13.73 -1.08
N LEU A 63 11.62 -13.27 -2.29
CA LEU A 63 10.50 -12.37 -2.52
C LEU A 63 9.18 -12.95 -2.02
N ALA A 64 8.86 -14.19 -2.40
CA ALA A 64 7.64 -14.86 -1.98
C ALA A 64 7.51 -14.95 -0.44
N ALA A 65 8.61 -15.25 0.24
CA ALA A 65 8.64 -15.29 1.71
C ALA A 65 8.41 -13.91 2.33
N GLU A 66 8.92 -12.84 1.71
CA GLU A 66 8.68 -11.48 2.19
C GLU A 66 7.25 -11.00 1.94
N ILE A 67 6.67 -11.32 0.79
CA ILE A 67 5.26 -11.06 0.51
C ILE A 67 4.38 -11.82 1.51
N ALA A 68 4.62 -13.11 1.74
CA ALA A 68 3.89 -13.90 2.74
C ALA A 68 4.02 -13.34 4.17
N ARG A 69 5.14 -12.69 4.49
CA ARG A 69 5.32 -11.98 5.78
C ARG A 69 4.44 -10.74 5.86
N LEU A 70 4.34 -9.98 4.78
CA LEU A 70 3.45 -8.81 4.67
C LEU A 70 1.97 -9.23 4.67
N ASP A 71 1.66 -10.43 4.18
CA ASP A 71 0.27 -10.93 4.13
C ASP A 71 -0.34 -11.24 5.51
N ARG A 72 0.51 -11.31 6.54
CA ARG A 72 0.06 -11.44 7.93
C ARG A 72 -0.64 -10.20 8.48
N PHE A 73 -0.56 -9.06 7.78
CA PHE A 73 -1.24 -7.82 8.15
C PHE A 73 -2.58 -7.68 7.44
N ASP A 74 -3.61 -7.33 8.20
CA ASP A 74 -4.96 -7.08 7.70
C ASP A 74 -5.01 -5.81 6.84
N LEU A 75 -4.24 -4.80 7.24
CA LEU A 75 -4.04 -3.58 6.47
C LEU A 75 -2.55 -3.27 6.31
N LEU A 76 -2.13 -3.05 5.06
CA LEU A 76 -0.81 -2.52 4.75
C LEU A 76 -0.97 -1.09 4.22
N ILE A 77 -0.42 -0.13 4.95
CA ILE A 77 -0.41 1.29 4.59
C ILE A 77 0.89 1.62 3.87
N LEU A 78 0.79 2.04 2.61
CA LEU A 78 1.90 2.50 1.79
C LEU A 78 1.80 4.02 1.62
N ASP A 79 2.66 4.72 2.32
CA ASP A 79 2.71 6.18 2.27
C ASP A 79 3.61 6.66 1.12
N ASP A 80 3.21 7.76 0.48
CA ASP A 80 3.96 8.46 -0.55
C ASP A 80 4.26 7.61 -1.80
N LEU A 81 3.21 7.12 -2.45
CA LEU A 81 3.25 6.46 -3.77
C LEU A 81 3.51 7.46 -4.91
N SER A 82 4.52 8.32 -4.75
CA SER A 82 4.92 9.32 -5.73
C SER A 82 6.09 8.85 -6.61
N TYR A 83 6.88 7.88 -6.11
CA TYR A 83 8.19 7.52 -6.66
C TYR A 83 8.17 6.38 -7.69
N VAL A 84 7.21 5.47 -7.59
CA VAL A 84 7.17 4.18 -8.33
C VAL A 84 7.06 4.34 -9.85
N ARG A 85 6.86 5.56 -10.35
CA ARG A 85 6.74 5.88 -11.78
C ARG A 85 8.06 5.97 -12.56
N ARG A 86 9.23 5.87 -11.91
CA ARG A 86 10.53 6.12 -12.60
C ARG A 86 11.31 4.87 -12.99
N ASP A 87 11.03 3.70 -12.43
CA ASP A 87 11.75 2.47 -12.73
C ASP A 87 10.80 1.27 -12.88
N GLN A 88 10.81 0.67 -14.07
CA GLN A 88 9.98 -0.48 -14.42
C GLN A 88 10.27 -1.70 -13.51
N ALA A 89 11.50 -1.84 -13.03
CA ALA A 89 11.86 -2.86 -12.06
C ALA A 89 11.18 -2.61 -10.71
N GLU A 90 11.14 -1.36 -10.23
CA GLU A 90 10.48 -0.96 -8.97
C GLU A 90 8.98 -1.25 -8.99
N THR A 91 8.32 -1.02 -10.13
CA THR A 91 6.89 -1.27 -10.27
C THR A 91 6.54 -2.76 -10.20
N SER A 92 7.40 -3.65 -10.72
CA SER A 92 7.12 -5.09 -10.78
C SER A 92 6.89 -5.73 -9.40
N VAL A 93 7.75 -5.47 -8.42
CA VAL A 93 7.61 -6.07 -7.07
C VAL A 93 6.40 -5.52 -6.31
N LEU A 94 5.99 -4.27 -6.59
CA LEU A 94 4.79 -3.71 -6.01
C LEU A 94 3.53 -4.34 -6.62
N PHE A 95 3.53 -4.59 -7.93
CA PHE A 95 2.43 -5.31 -8.60
C PHE A 95 2.28 -6.73 -8.08
N GLU A 96 3.38 -7.46 -7.85
CA GLU A 96 3.34 -8.79 -7.25
C GLU A 96 2.69 -8.77 -5.85
N LEU A 97 3.05 -7.79 -5.01
CA LEU A 97 2.41 -7.60 -3.71
C LEU A 97 0.92 -7.25 -3.81
N ILE A 98 0.54 -6.36 -4.73
CA ILE A 98 -0.86 -5.98 -4.94
C ILE A 98 -1.68 -7.18 -5.42
N ALA A 99 -1.14 -7.96 -6.37
CA ALA A 99 -1.79 -9.14 -6.90
C ALA A 99 -2.05 -10.20 -5.82
N GLU A 100 -1.07 -10.46 -4.94
CA GLU A 100 -1.24 -11.42 -3.84
C GLU A 100 -2.35 -11.00 -2.87
N ARG A 101 -2.53 -9.69 -2.65
CA ARG A 101 -3.49 -9.15 -1.67
C ARG A 101 -4.87 -8.89 -2.24
N TYR A 102 -5.02 -8.88 -3.56
CA TYR A 102 -6.27 -8.55 -4.24
C TYR A 102 -7.44 -9.42 -3.74
N GLU A 103 -8.54 -8.78 -3.33
CA GLU A 103 -9.76 -9.40 -2.77
C GLU A 103 -9.54 -10.27 -1.51
N ARG A 104 -8.35 -10.23 -0.90
CA ARG A 104 -8.00 -11.03 0.29
C ARG A 104 -7.62 -10.17 1.49
N LYS A 105 -6.84 -9.11 1.27
CA LYS A 105 -6.31 -8.24 2.31
C LYS A 105 -6.20 -6.80 1.83
N SER A 106 -6.48 -5.86 2.73
CA SER A 106 -6.57 -4.45 2.35
C SER A 106 -5.22 -3.76 2.23
N LEU A 107 -5.16 -2.80 1.32
CA LEU A 107 -4.10 -1.80 1.14
C LEU A 107 -4.67 -0.41 1.38
N ALA A 108 -3.89 0.48 2.01
CA ALA A 108 -4.16 1.91 2.01
C ALA A 108 -2.98 2.65 1.38
N LEU A 109 -3.21 3.47 0.36
CA LEU A 109 -2.16 4.18 -0.37
C LEU A 109 -2.37 5.68 -0.26
N THR A 110 -1.29 6.44 -0.05
CA THR A 110 -1.31 7.90 -0.20
C THR A 110 -0.50 8.31 -1.42
N ALA A 111 -0.98 9.29 -2.20
CA ALA A 111 -0.26 9.81 -3.35
C ALA A 111 -0.51 11.30 -3.55
N ASN A 112 0.52 12.00 -4.05
CA ASN A 112 0.47 13.45 -4.25
C ASN A 112 -0.23 13.89 -5.55
N GLN A 113 -0.53 12.96 -6.47
CA GLN A 113 -1.23 13.23 -7.73
C GLN A 113 -2.28 12.16 -8.03
N PRO A 114 -3.45 12.52 -8.58
CA PRO A 114 -4.46 11.56 -9.01
C PRO A 114 -3.98 10.70 -10.19
N PHE A 115 -4.60 9.52 -10.33
CA PHE A 115 -4.30 8.51 -11.37
C PHE A 115 -4.50 9.01 -12.81
N SER A 116 -5.10 10.19 -13.03
CA SER A 116 -5.36 10.76 -14.36
C SER A 116 -4.09 11.11 -15.15
N GLY A 117 -2.90 11.03 -14.54
CA GLY A 117 -1.61 11.13 -15.22
C GLY A 117 -0.89 9.79 -15.43
N TRP A 118 -1.59 8.65 -15.32
CA TRP A 118 -1.00 7.30 -15.41
C TRP A 118 -1.15 6.65 -16.78
N ALA A 119 -2.16 7.06 -17.56
CA ALA A 119 -2.19 6.81 -18.99
C ALA A 119 -1.16 7.77 -19.62
N GLY A 120 -0.24 7.21 -20.42
CA GLY A 120 0.94 7.91 -20.91
C GLY A 120 0.67 9.34 -21.39
N GLN A 121 1.59 10.24 -21.02
CA GLN A 121 1.97 11.26 -21.99
C GLN A 121 2.74 10.53 -23.10
N ASP A 122 2.00 9.95 -24.05
CA ASP A 122 2.52 9.71 -25.36
C ASP A 122 2.64 11.08 -26.04
N ASN A 123 3.84 11.66 -25.96
CA ASN A 123 4.33 12.62 -26.93
C ASN A 123 5.83 12.45 -27.14
#